data_AF-A0A9P0YNY0-F1
#
_entry.id   AF-A0A9P0YNY0-F1
#
_cell.length_a   1.000
_cell.length_b   1.000
_cell.length_c   1.000
_cell.angle_alpha   90.00
_cell.angle_beta   90.00
_cell.angle_gamma   90.00
#
_symmetry.space_group_name_H-M   'P 1'
#
loop_
_entity.id
_entity.type
_entity.pdbx_description
1 polymer ?
#
loop_
_entity_poly.entity_id
_entity_poly.type
_entity_poly.pdbx_seq_one_letter_code
_entity_poly.pdbx_strand_id
1 'polypeptide(L)'
;MATVPLDVVTRWNATYSMLHSAYKYKVVFARLHEDSTQFHAYFCEEVMREVDGKKFKVKRVGPPEEEDWEKAMGFAHFLKKFYDVTIKLSATKSPTSHLVLRSLVNLKLEIDRKIGDSKDPILQSVAKSMKLKFDKYWGAFDKMNLVVFVAQALDPRYKLQMIEIHLEDLGFTSVQVEAMKSEVKGHLNKMYDAYKAKNVDQSCIEVQMEDDDDDDVDDMEARAEYGII
;
A
#
# COMPACT_ATOMS: atom_id res chain seq x y z
N MET A 1 -6.41 26.89 -7.89
CA MET A 1 -6.08 27.42 -6.55
C MET A 1 -5.34 26.33 -5.80
N ALA A 2 -4.10 26.56 -5.38
CA ALA A 2 -3.31 25.57 -4.66
C ALA A 2 -3.53 25.73 -3.15
N THR A 3 -4.46 24.96 -2.59
CA THR A 3 -4.73 24.92 -1.15
C THR A 3 -3.90 23.83 -0.48
N VAL A 4 -3.44 24.07 0.75
CA VAL A 4 -2.87 23.00 1.58
C VAL A 4 -4.05 22.14 2.05
N PRO A 5 -4.09 20.84 1.73
CA PRO A 5 -5.18 19.98 2.16
C PRO A 5 -5.12 19.78 3.68
N LEU A 6 -6.29 19.68 4.33
CA LEU A 6 -6.37 19.41 5.75
C LEU A 6 -5.95 17.97 6.05
N ASP A 7 -5.26 17.79 7.18
CA ASP A 7 -4.93 16.47 7.69
C ASP A 7 -6.17 15.71 8.14
N VAL A 8 -6.09 14.38 8.06
CA VAL A 8 -7.05 13.46 8.65
C VAL A 8 -6.26 12.51 9.53
N VAL A 9 -6.41 12.65 10.85
CA VAL A 9 -5.59 11.97 11.87
C VAL A 9 -5.53 10.45 11.72
N THR A 10 -6.57 9.84 11.14
CA THR A 10 -6.66 8.39 10.93
C THR A 10 -6.03 7.92 9.61
N ARG A 11 -5.56 8.83 8.76
CA ARG A 11 -5.08 8.55 7.40
C ARG A 11 -3.71 9.17 7.13
N TRP A 12 -2.67 8.35 7.18
CA TRP A 12 -1.30 8.73 6.82
C TRP A 12 -1.12 9.40 5.44
N ASN A 13 -2.03 9.14 4.48
CA ASN A 13 -2.00 9.72 3.15
C ASN A 13 -2.43 11.19 3.16
N ALA A 14 -3.38 11.53 4.04
CA ALA A 14 -3.79 12.91 4.27
C ALA A 14 -2.64 13.69 4.91
N THR A 15 -1.99 13.11 5.92
CA THR A 15 -0.82 13.70 6.59
C THR A 15 0.32 13.94 5.60
N TYR A 16 0.66 12.95 4.76
CA TYR A 16 1.65 13.11 3.70
C TYR A 16 1.29 14.24 2.74
N SER A 17 0.04 14.26 2.25
CA SER A 17 -0.43 15.26 1.29
C SER A 17 -0.41 16.68 1.87
N MET A 18 -0.80 16.82 3.14
CA MET A 18 -0.73 18.08 3.88
C MET A 18 0.72 18.55 4.00
N LEU A 19 1.61 17.73 4.58
CA LEU A 19 3.01 18.12 4.81
C LEU A 19 3.74 18.44 3.50
N HIS A 20 3.56 17.60 2.48
CA HIS A 20 4.18 17.82 1.18
C HIS A 20 3.68 19.11 0.51
N SER A 21 2.40 19.44 0.64
CA SER A 21 1.83 20.67 0.09
C SER A 21 2.22 21.89 0.90
N ALA A 22 2.20 21.80 2.24
CA ALA A 22 2.56 22.87 3.16
C ALA A 22 4.01 23.30 2.98
N TYR A 23 4.92 22.35 2.73
CA TYR A 23 6.34 22.64 2.51
C TYR A 23 6.59 23.61 1.33
N LYS A 24 5.76 23.57 0.28
CA LYS A 24 5.85 24.53 -0.85
C LYS A 24 5.63 25.98 -0.42
N TYR A 25 4.97 26.17 0.72
CA TYR A 25 4.65 27.47 1.30
C TYR A 25 5.54 27.83 2.50
N LYS A 26 6.62 27.08 2.76
CA LYS A 26 7.55 27.34 3.87
C LYS A 26 7.99 28.81 3.96
N VAL A 27 8.40 29.41 2.84
CA VAL A 27 8.80 30.83 2.78
C VAL A 27 7.63 31.76 3.06
N VAL A 28 6.42 31.39 2.63
CA VAL A 28 5.21 32.16 2.88
C VAL A 28 4.86 32.14 4.37
N PHE A 29 4.98 30.99 5.06
CA PHE A 29 4.77 30.91 6.50
C PHE A 29 5.77 31.76 7.29
N ALA A 30 7.04 31.78 6.87
CA ALA A 30 8.06 32.63 7.49
C ALA A 30 7.73 34.12 7.32
N ARG A 31 7.43 34.57 6.09
CA ARG A 31 7.03 35.96 5.83
C ARG A 31 5.74 36.36 6.53
N LEU A 32 4.76 35.46 6.58
CA LEU A 32 3.49 35.73 7.26
C LEU A 32 3.71 35.96 8.76
N HIS A 33 4.69 35.28 9.37
CA HIS A 33 5.09 35.54 10.75
C HIS A 33 5.75 36.90 10.94
N GLU A 34 6.55 37.35 9.99
CA GLU A 34 7.22 38.66 10.03
C GLU A 34 6.25 39.83 9.75
N ASP A 35 5.39 39.67 8.75
CA ASP A 35 4.62 40.76 8.16
C ASP A 35 3.19 40.88 8.74
N SER A 36 2.60 39.79 9.25
CA SER A 36 1.22 39.78 9.74
C SER A 36 1.15 39.78 11.26
N THR A 37 0.73 40.92 11.81
CA THR A 37 0.46 41.05 13.26
C THR A 37 -0.57 40.05 13.75
N GLN A 38 -1.60 39.74 12.95
CA GLN A 38 -2.63 38.79 13.33
C GLN A 38 -2.08 37.36 13.41
N PHE A 39 -1.26 36.95 12.44
CA PHE A 39 -0.67 35.62 12.43
C PHE A 39 0.36 35.46 13.56
N HIS A 40 1.18 36.48 13.81
CA HIS A 40 2.08 36.50 14.96
C HIS A 40 1.33 36.44 16.31
N ALA A 41 0.27 37.26 16.45
CA ALA A 41 -0.54 37.31 17.66
C ALA A 41 -1.19 35.96 17.98
N TYR A 42 -1.64 35.20 16.97
CA TYR A 42 -2.20 33.86 17.15
C TYR A 42 -1.26 32.93 17.93
N PHE A 43 0.04 32.92 17.62
CA PHE A 43 1.00 32.07 18.34
C PHE A 43 1.35 32.60 19.74
N CYS A 44 1.10 33.88 20.01
CA CYS A 44 1.28 34.47 21.34
C CYS A 44 0.10 34.19 22.29
N GLU A 45 -1.05 33.71 21.79
CA GLU A 45 -2.21 33.38 22.61
C GLU A 45 -1.92 32.27 23.62
N GLU A 46 -2.36 32.46 24.86
CA GLU A 46 -2.33 31.42 25.88
C GLU A 46 -3.51 30.46 25.71
N VAL A 47 -3.20 29.18 25.57
CA VAL A 47 -4.15 28.08 25.53
C VAL A 47 -3.95 27.16 26.74
N MET A 48 -5.04 26.57 27.22
CA MET A 48 -4.98 25.57 28.28
C MET A 48 -4.48 24.24 27.71
N ARG A 49 -3.35 23.74 28.22
CA ARG A 49 -2.82 22.41 27.91
C ARG A 49 -2.88 21.53 29.13
N GLU A 50 -3.39 20.31 28.95
CA GLU A 50 -3.42 19.30 30.00
C GLU A 50 -2.26 18.32 29.81
N VAL A 51 -1.47 18.13 30.87
CA VAL A 51 -0.37 17.16 30.94
C VAL A 51 -0.49 16.47 32.28
N ASP A 52 -0.60 15.13 32.26
CA ASP A 52 -0.77 14.29 33.46
C ASP A 52 -1.91 14.74 34.40
N GLY A 53 -3.05 15.15 33.82
CA GLY A 53 -4.23 15.61 34.56
C GLY A 53 -4.12 17.02 35.16
N LYS A 54 -2.99 17.71 34.97
CA LYS A 54 -2.79 19.11 35.39
C LYS A 54 -2.93 20.04 34.20
N LYS A 55 -3.63 21.16 34.42
CA LYS A 55 -3.88 22.18 33.39
C LYS A 55 -2.92 23.35 33.55
N PHE A 56 -2.25 23.69 32.46
CA PHE A 56 -1.29 24.80 32.38
C PHE A 56 -1.73 25.79 31.30
N LYS A 57 -1.53 27.08 31.53
CA LYS A 57 -1.58 28.08 30.46
C LYS A 57 -0.24 28.07 29.73
N VAL A 58 -0.27 27.80 28.44
CA VAL A 58 0.92 27.79 27.58
C VAL A 58 0.61 28.56 26.31
N LYS A 59 1.62 29.18 25.70
CA LYS A 59 1.46 29.74 24.36
C LYS A 59 1.20 28.62 23.34
N ARG A 60 0.51 28.94 22.25
CA ARG A 60 0.35 28.00 21.13
C ARG A 60 1.72 27.63 20.56
N VAL A 61 1.81 26.42 20.03
CA VAL A 61 3.01 25.96 19.32
C VAL A 61 3.03 26.60 17.92
N GLY A 62 4.15 27.23 17.58
CA GLY A 62 4.43 27.82 16.27
C GLY A 62 5.03 29.23 16.37
N PRO A 63 5.26 29.92 15.23
CA PRO A 63 5.19 29.41 13.85
C PRO A 63 6.22 28.29 13.58
N PRO A 64 6.08 27.50 12.50
CA PRO A 64 7.07 26.48 12.17
C PRO A 64 8.44 27.08 11.86
N GLU A 65 9.47 26.60 12.55
CA GLU A 65 10.87 27.01 12.34
C GLU A 65 11.57 26.09 11.34
N GLU A 66 12.81 26.45 10.95
CA GLU A 66 13.61 25.66 10.00
C GLU A 66 13.74 24.19 10.43
N GLU A 67 14.03 23.96 11.70
CA GLU A 67 14.16 22.60 12.28
C GLU A 67 12.84 21.82 12.23
N ASP A 68 11.71 22.49 12.41
CA ASP A 68 10.38 21.86 12.29
C ASP A 68 10.13 21.40 10.85
N TRP A 69 10.54 22.21 9.86
CA TRP A 69 10.43 21.82 8.45
C TRP A 69 11.33 20.65 8.09
N GLU A 70 12.54 20.60 8.62
CA GLU A 70 13.46 19.46 8.42
C GLU A 70 12.86 18.17 8.99
N LYS A 71 12.37 18.20 10.23
CA LYS A 71 11.69 17.05 10.86
C LYS A 71 10.43 16.64 10.10
N ALA A 72 9.59 17.62 9.73
CA ALA A 72 8.37 17.39 8.96
C ALA A 72 8.66 16.74 7.61
N MET A 73 9.72 17.17 6.92
CA MET A 73 10.11 16.58 5.64
C MET A 73 10.78 15.21 5.78
N GLY A 74 11.53 14.97 6.84
CA GLY A 74 12.00 13.63 7.21
C GLY A 74 10.83 12.66 7.38
N PHE A 75 9.80 13.10 8.11
CA PHE A 75 8.59 12.31 8.29
C PHE A 75 7.78 12.15 7.00
N ALA A 76 7.60 13.21 6.21
CA ALA A 76 6.90 13.13 4.93
C ALA A 76 7.61 12.19 3.94
N HIS A 77 8.94 12.16 3.94
CA HIS A 77 9.71 11.23 3.11
C HIS A 77 9.45 9.76 3.51
N PHE A 78 9.34 9.49 4.81
CA PHE A 78 8.95 8.16 5.29
C PHE A 78 7.52 7.80 4.89
N LEU A 79 6.55 8.70 5.10
CA LEU A 79 5.16 8.49 4.70
C LEU A 79 4.97 8.32 3.19
N LYS A 80 5.82 8.95 2.38
CA LYS A 80 5.78 8.85 0.92
C LYS A 80 5.79 7.40 0.44
N LYS A 81 6.54 6.51 1.09
CA LYS A 81 6.61 5.08 0.72
C LYS A 81 5.24 4.41 0.82
N PHE A 82 4.49 4.71 1.86
CA PHE A 82 3.13 4.19 2.08
C PHE A 82 2.11 4.83 1.14
N TYR A 83 2.26 6.13 0.90
CA TYR A 83 1.43 6.84 -0.06
C TYR A 83 1.57 6.24 -1.46
N ASP A 84 2.81 6.07 -1.95
CA ASP A 84 3.08 5.53 -3.29
C ASP A 84 2.55 4.09 -3.43
N VAL A 85 2.73 3.25 -2.40
CA VAL A 85 2.15 1.89 -2.37
C VAL A 85 0.62 1.94 -2.39
N THR A 86 0.00 2.82 -1.61
CA THR A 86 -1.47 2.93 -1.56
C THR A 86 -2.02 3.31 -2.93
N ILE A 87 -1.45 4.33 -3.58
CA ILE A 87 -1.87 4.74 -4.93
C ILE A 87 -1.71 3.59 -5.92
N LYS A 88 -0.57 2.90 -5.87
CA LYS A 88 -0.28 1.77 -6.77
C LYS A 88 -1.26 0.61 -6.60
N LEU A 89 -1.58 0.23 -5.36
CA LEU A 89 -2.49 -0.88 -5.07
C LEU A 89 -3.97 -0.51 -5.28
N SER A 90 -4.30 0.78 -5.23
CA SER A 90 -5.66 1.29 -5.48
C SER A 90 -6.01 1.44 -6.97
N ALA A 91 -5.10 1.08 -7.88
CA ALA A 91 -5.36 1.14 -9.31
C ALA A 91 -6.49 0.17 -9.70
N THR A 92 -7.53 0.68 -10.36
CA THR A 92 -8.71 -0.11 -10.76
C THR A 92 -8.66 -0.60 -12.20
N LYS A 93 -7.81 0.01 -13.04
CA LYS A 93 -7.71 -0.29 -14.49
C LYS A 93 -6.63 -1.33 -14.83
N SER A 94 -5.96 -1.88 -13.82
CA SER A 94 -4.87 -2.84 -14.00
C SER A 94 -4.82 -3.81 -12.84
N PRO A 95 -4.53 -5.11 -13.05
CA PRO A 95 -4.42 -6.07 -11.95
C PRO A 95 -3.30 -5.68 -10.98
N THR A 96 -3.63 -5.56 -9.68
CA THR A 96 -2.68 -5.20 -8.63
C THR A 96 -2.31 -6.35 -7.70
N SER A 97 -3.01 -7.49 -7.78
CA SER A 97 -2.82 -8.66 -6.90
C SER A 97 -1.36 -9.15 -6.88
N HIS A 98 -0.72 -9.25 -8.05
CA HIS A 98 0.67 -9.65 -8.20
C HIS A 98 1.69 -8.68 -7.56
N LEU A 99 1.27 -7.48 -7.16
CA LEU A 99 2.12 -6.46 -6.53
C LEU A 99 2.04 -6.48 -5.01
N VAL A 100 1.02 -7.13 -4.45
CA VAL A 100 0.70 -7.04 -3.02
C VAL A 100 1.85 -7.55 -2.16
N LEU A 101 2.37 -8.76 -2.43
CA LEU A 101 3.46 -9.35 -1.64
C LEU A 101 4.67 -8.41 -1.58
N ARG A 102 5.20 -8.04 -2.74
CA ARG A 102 6.34 -7.11 -2.86
C ARG A 102 6.09 -5.79 -2.12
N SER A 103 4.88 -5.25 -2.24
CA SER A 103 4.54 -3.97 -1.60
C SER A 103 4.57 -4.09 -0.08
N LEU A 104 4.00 -5.17 0.48
CA LEU A 104 4.00 -5.42 1.91
C LEU A 104 5.41 -5.67 2.45
N VAL A 105 6.22 -6.45 1.76
CA VAL A 105 7.62 -6.70 2.14
C VAL A 105 8.41 -5.38 2.16
N ASN A 106 8.34 -4.58 1.09
CA ASN A 106 9.04 -3.31 1.04
C ASN A 106 8.62 -2.34 2.16
N LEU A 107 7.33 -2.29 2.50
CA LEU A 107 6.85 -1.47 3.62
C LEU A 107 7.37 -1.99 4.95
N LYS A 108 7.38 -3.32 5.17
CA LYS A 108 7.91 -3.93 6.38
C LYS A 108 9.40 -3.62 6.57
N LEU A 109 10.19 -3.77 5.51
CA LEU A 109 11.63 -3.47 5.53
C LEU A 109 11.90 -1.99 5.82
N GLU A 110 11.13 -1.07 5.23
CA GLU A 110 11.29 0.36 5.51
C GLU A 110 10.91 0.70 6.96
N ILE A 111 9.86 0.08 7.51
CA ILE A 111 9.49 0.21 8.92
C ILE A 111 10.64 -0.26 9.81
N ASP A 112 11.16 -1.47 9.59
CA ASP A 112 12.21 -2.05 10.42
C ASP A 112 13.51 -1.24 10.32
N ARG A 113 13.85 -0.77 9.11
CA ARG A 113 14.98 0.13 8.88
C ARG A 113 14.87 1.40 9.72
N LYS A 114 13.68 2.03 9.76
CA LYS A 114 13.44 3.24 10.58
C LYS A 114 13.40 2.95 12.08
N ILE A 115 12.99 1.74 12.49
CA ILE A 115 13.11 1.31 13.89
C ILE A 115 14.58 1.14 14.29
N GLY A 116 15.44 0.67 13.38
CA GLY A 116 16.87 0.51 13.61
C GLY A 116 17.69 1.80 13.53
N ASP A 117 17.11 2.90 13.05
CA ASP A 117 17.80 4.19 12.92
C ASP A 117 17.82 4.94 14.25
N SER A 118 18.96 4.93 14.93
CA SER A 118 19.13 5.62 16.22
C SER A 118 19.33 7.13 16.10
N LYS A 119 19.51 7.66 14.88
CA LYS A 119 19.75 9.09 14.65
C LYS A 119 18.49 9.94 14.78
N ASP A 120 17.32 9.33 14.63
CA ASP A 120 16.03 10.01 14.71
C ASP A 120 15.07 9.28 15.67
N PRO A 121 15.17 9.54 16.99
CA PRO A 121 14.33 8.88 18.00
C PRO A 121 12.84 9.15 17.82
N ILE A 122 12.48 10.31 17.25
CA ILE A 122 11.08 10.69 17.00
C ILE A 122 10.52 9.79 15.91
N LEU A 123 11.19 9.74 14.75
CA LEU A 123 10.76 8.90 13.65
C LEU A 123 10.81 7.41 14.01
N GLN A 124 11.78 7.00 14.84
CA GLN A 124 11.83 5.64 15.38
C GLN A 124 10.57 5.29 16.19
N SER A 125 10.10 6.19 17.06
CA SER A 125 8.86 6.01 17.84
C SER A 125 7.62 5.91 16.93
N VAL A 126 7.57 6.74 15.89
CA VAL A 126 6.50 6.68 14.88
C VAL A 126 6.54 5.36 14.11
N ALA A 127 7.72 4.92 13.67
CA ALA A 127 7.90 3.64 12.98
C ALA A 127 7.49 2.45 13.85
N LYS A 128 7.82 2.45 15.15
CA LYS A 128 7.33 1.46 16.13
C LYS A 128 5.80 1.44 16.20
N SER A 129 5.17 2.61 16.29
CA SER A 129 3.70 2.73 16.31
C SER A 129 3.05 2.25 15.01
N MET A 130 3.69 2.53 13.87
CA MET A 130 3.23 2.06 12.56
C MET A 130 3.42 0.55 12.39
N LYS A 131 4.49 -0.03 12.92
CA LYS A 131 4.71 -1.47 12.97
C LYS A 131 3.59 -2.19 13.70
N LEU A 132 3.18 -1.68 14.86
CA LEU A 132 2.06 -2.27 15.62
C LEU A 132 0.77 -2.33 14.78
N LYS A 133 0.47 -1.28 14.02
CA LYS A 133 -0.68 -1.28 13.10
C LYS A 133 -0.48 -2.23 11.93
N PHE A 134 0.71 -2.24 11.33
CA PHE A 134 1.03 -3.15 10.23
C PHE A 134 0.85 -4.60 10.64
N ASP A 135 1.47 -5.01 11.74
CA ASP A 135 1.39 -6.38 12.26
C ASP A 135 -0.05 -6.74 12.67
N LYS A 136 -0.83 -5.78 13.20
CA LYS A 136 -2.24 -5.99 13.54
C LYS A 136 -3.09 -6.37 12.32
N TYR A 137 -2.86 -5.74 11.17
CA TYR A 137 -3.68 -5.97 9.97
C TYR A 137 -3.18 -7.14 9.11
N TRP A 138 -1.86 -7.30 8.98
CA TRP A 138 -1.26 -8.26 8.04
C TRP A 138 -0.75 -9.53 8.72
N GLY A 139 -0.55 -9.52 10.04
CA GLY A 139 -0.02 -10.65 10.78
C GLY A 139 1.43 -10.98 10.41
N ALA A 140 1.83 -12.20 10.70
CA ALA A 140 3.14 -12.73 10.32
C ALA A 140 3.09 -13.27 8.87
N PHE A 141 4.16 -13.06 8.10
CA PHE A 141 4.19 -13.41 6.68
C PHE A 141 4.02 -14.92 6.42
N ASP A 142 4.48 -15.77 7.32
CA ASP A 142 4.31 -17.24 7.29
C ASP A 142 2.85 -17.69 7.53
N LYS A 143 2.00 -16.79 8.05
CA LYS A 143 0.58 -17.03 8.32
C LYS A 143 -0.34 -16.26 7.39
N MET A 144 0.23 -15.51 6.45
CA MET A 144 -0.55 -14.72 5.49
C MET A 144 -1.27 -15.66 4.51
N ASN A 145 -2.44 -15.25 4.02
CA ASN A 145 -3.20 -16.02 3.04
C ASN A 145 -2.36 -16.31 1.79
N LEU A 146 -2.25 -17.60 1.43
CA LEU A 146 -1.48 -18.09 0.29
C LEU A 146 -1.86 -17.46 -1.05
N VAL A 147 -3.08 -16.93 -1.20
CA VAL A 147 -3.51 -16.21 -2.41
C VAL A 147 -2.56 -15.07 -2.76
N VAL A 148 -1.97 -14.38 -1.77
CA VAL A 148 -1.01 -13.30 -2.00
C VAL A 148 0.28 -13.82 -2.66
N PHE A 149 0.72 -15.01 -2.27
CA PHE A 149 1.89 -15.67 -2.84
C PHE A 149 1.60 -16.28 -4.21
N VAL A 150 0.44 -16.93 -4.36
CA VAL A 150 -0.02 -17.45 -5.66
C VAL A 150 -0.12 -16.32 -6.69
N ALA A 151 -0.72 -15.18 -6.32
CA ALA A 151 -0.81 -14.03 -7.21
C ALA A 151 0.56 -13.49 -7.64
N GLN A 152 1.54 -13.48 -6.73
CA GLN A 152 2.92 -13.12 -7.07
C GLN A 152 3.57 -14.15 -8.01
N ALA A 153 3.35 -15.44 -7.78
CA ALA A 153 3.91 -16.52 -8.59
C ALA A 153 3.34 -16.57 -10.02
N LEU A 154 2.12 -16.07 -10.21
CA LEU A 154 1.49 -15.91 -11.52
C LEU A 154 2.07 -14.73 -12.32
N ASP A 155 2.89 -13.86 -11.73
CA ASP A 155 3.66 -12.87 -12.49
C ASP A 155 4.76 -13.58 -13.29
N PRO A 156 4.70 -13.54 -14.64
CA PRO A 156 5.59 -14.31 -15.49
C PRO A 156 7.06 -13.87 -15.39
N ARG A 157 7.34 -12.65 -14.90
CA ARG A 157 8.69 -12.08 -14.85
C ARG A 157 9.60 -12.79 -13.87
N TYR A 158 9.06 -13.22 -12.73
CA TYR A 158 9.88 -13.67 -11.59
C TYR A 158 9.32 -14.92 -10.87
N LYS A 159 8.04 -15.29 -11.09
CA LYS A 159 7.42 -16.53 -10.61
C LYS A 159 7.73 -16.84 -9.13
N LEU A 160 8.14 -18.07 -8.81
CA LEU A 160 8.51 -18.49 -7.44
C LEU A 160 9.83 -17.89 -6.94
N GLN A 161 10.71 -17.41 -7.84
CA GLN A 161 11.99 -16.79 -7.44
C GLN A 161 11.74 -15.46 -6.72
N MET A 162 10.69 -14.73 -7.07
CA MET A 162 10.36 -13.49 -6.35
C MET A 162 9.93 -13.77 -4.90
N ILE A 163 9.25 -14.89 -4.66
CA ILE A 163 8.83 -15.30 -3.32
C ILE A 163 10.06 -15.63 -2.47
N GLU A 164 11.03 -16.34 -3.05
CA GLU A 164 12.32 -16.65 -2.42
C GLU A 164 13.03 -15.39 -1.94
N ILE A 165 13.31 -14.46 -2.86
CA ILE A 165 13.99 -13.20 -2.56
C ILE A 165 13.27 -12.44 -1.44
N HIS A 166 11.94 -12.34 -1.53
CA HIS A 166 11.14 -11.61 -0.54
C HIS A 166 11.13 -12.24 0.85
N LEU A 167 11.14 -13.57 0.95
CA LEU A 167 11.20 -14.24 2.24
C LEU A 167 12.61 -14.17 2.84
N GLU A 168 13.64 -14.26 2.02
CA GLU A 168 15.03 -14.06 2.45
C GLU A 168 15.26 -12.63 2.97
N ASP A 169 14.72 -11.61 2.28
CA ASP A 169 14.75 -10.22 2.75
C ASP A 169 14.10 -10.06 4.13
N LEU A 170 13.07 -10.86 4.42
CA LEU A 170 12.39 -10.90 5.72
C LEU A 170 13.13 -11.72 6.79
N GLY A 171 14.28 -12.31 6.46
CA GLY A 171 15.10 -13.11 7.36
C GLY A 171 14.65 -14.55 7.52
N PHE A 172 13.87 -15.10 6.58
CA PHE A 172 13.48 -16.50 6.61
C PHE A 172 14.68 -17.39 6.26
N THR A 173 14.78 -18.54 6.92
CA THR A 173 15.80 -19.55 6.63
C THR A 173 15.49 -20.26 5.30
N SER A 174 16.52 -20.79 4.62
CA SER A 174 16.33 -21.53 3.37
C SER A 174 15.32 -22.69 3.49
N VAL A 175 15.24 -23.32 4.66
CA VAL A 175 14.24 -24.38 4.94
C VAL A 175 12.82 -23.83 4.93
N GLN A 176 12.59 -22.67 5.56
CA GLN A 176 11.27 -22.02 5.58
C GLN A 176 10.88 -21.51 4.18
N VAL A 177 11.85 -20.96 3.44
CA VAL A 177 11.65 -20.47 2.08
C VAL A 177 11.24 -21.61 1.14
N GLU A 178 11.97 -22.73 1.16
CA GLU A 178 11.64 -23.90 0.33
C GLU A 178 10.31 -24.53 0.72
N ALA A 179 9.97 -24.58 2.01
CA ALA A 179 8.66 -25.05 2.47
C ALA A 179 7.52 -24.20 1.87
N MET A 180 7.62 -22.87 1.94
CA MET A 180 6.63 -21.95 1.39
C MET A 180 6.54 -22.06 -0.15
N LYS A 181 7.68 -22.14 -0.85
CA LYS A 181 7.70 -22.33 -2.31
C LYS A 181 7.04 -23.64 -2.72
N SER A 182 7.32 -24.72 -2.01
CA SER A 182 6.71 -26.03 -2.26
C SER A 182 5.20 -25.99 -2.06
N GLU A 183 4.73 -25.33 -0.99
CA GLU A 183 3.30 -25.16 -0.72
C GLU A 183 2.60 -24.34 -1.81
N VAL A 184 3.17 -23.21 -2.22
CA VAL A 184 2.63 -22.37 -3.31
C VAL A 184 2.60 -23.14 -4.63
N LYS A 185 3.68 -23.87 -4.95
CA LYS A 185 3.75 -24.72 -6.15
C LYS A 185 2.69 -25.82 -6.13
N GLY A 186 2.46 -26.43 -4.97
CA GLY A 186 1.41 -27.43 -4.78
C GLY A 186 0.02 -26.86 -5.06
N HIS A 187 -0.27 -25.64 -4.59
CA HIS A 187 -1.54 -24.96 -4.89
C HIS A 187 -1.68 -24.60 -6.37
N LEU A 188 -0.62 -24.10 -7.01
CA LEU A 188 -0.62 -23.81 -8.45
C LEU A 188 -0.92 -25.07 -9.28
N ASN A 189 -0.30 -26.20 -8.93
CA ASN A 189 -0.56 -27.48 -9.61
C ASN A 189 -2.02 -27.92 -9.43
N LYS A 190 -2.56 -27.85 -8.21
CA LYS A 190 -3.99 -28.17 -7.96
C LYS A 190 -4.93 -27.28 -8.78
N MET A 191 -4.63 -25.97 -8.88
CA MET A 191 -5.42 -25.05 -9.71
C MET A 191 -5.33 -25.42 -11.20
N TYR A 192 -4.14 -25.80 -11.68
CA TYR A 192 -3.94 -26.25 -13.04
C TYR A 192 -4.67 -27.56 -13.34
N ASP A 193 -4.59 -28.55 -12.44
CA ASP A 193 -5.28 -29.83 -12.60
C ASP A 193 -6.80 -29.65 -12.64
N ALA A 194 -7.34 -28.78 -11.79
CA ALA A 194 -8.76 -28.43 -11.81
C ALA A 194 -9.18 -27.71 -13.12
N TYR A 195 -8.34 -26.82 -13.63
CA TYR A 195 -8.56 -26.17 -14.92
C TYR A 195 -8.53 -27.18 -16.07
N LYS A 196 -7.56 -28.08 -16.07
CA LYS A 196 -7.42 -29.15 -17.06
C LYS A 196 -8.62 -30.08 -17.06
N ALA A 197 -9.08 -30.53 -15.89
CA ALA A 197 -10.24 -31.42 -15.78
C ALA A 197 -11.51 -30.81 -16.40
N LYS A 198 -11.75 -29.51 -16.17
CA LYS A 198 -12.89 -28.80 -16.78
C LYS A 198 -12.82 -28.72 -18.30
N ASN A 199 -11.62 -28.52 -18.86
CA ASN A 199 -11.45 -28.45 -20.31
C ASN A 199 -11.58 -29.84 -20.98
N VAL A 200 -11.23 -30.92 -20.27
CA VAL A 200 -11.47 -32.28 -20.76
C VAL A 200 -12.96 -32.58 -20.82
N ASP A 201 -13.73 -32.23 -19.78
CA ASP A 201 -15.19 -32.39 -19.79
C ASP A 201 -15.86 -31.57 -20.91
N GLN A 202 -15.31 -30.40 -21.27
CA GLN A 202 -15.85 -29.56 -22.34
C GLN A 202 -15.49 -30.08 -23.75
N SER A 203 -14.29 -30.63 -23.94
CA SER A 203 -13.91 -31.30 -25.19
C SER A 203 -14.68 -32.61 -25.45
N CYS A 204 -15.12 -33.32 -24.40
CA CYS A 204 -15.97 -34.51 -24.56
C CYS A 204 -17.40 -34.16 -25.00
N ILE A 205 -17.86 -32.93 -24.78
CA ILE A 205 -19.17 -32.45 -25.23
C ILE A 205 -19.11 -32.01 -26.70
N GLU A 206 -18.04 -31.36 -27.13
CA GLU A 206 -17.86 -30.99 -28.54
C GLU A 206 -17.68 -32.21 -29.46
N VAL A 207 -16.97 -33.27 -29.01
CA VAL A 207 -16.82 -34.51 -29.78
C VAL A 207 -18.14 -35.31 -29.89
N GLN A 208 -19.12 -35.06 -29.02
CA GLN A 208 -20.45 -35.69 -29.10
C GLN A 208 -21.44 -34.94 -30.00
N MET A 209 -21.09 -33.74 -30.48
CA MET A 209 -21.92 -32.96 -31.41
C MET A 209 -21.47 -33.07 -32.87
N GLU A 210 -20.36 -33.75 -33.18
CA GLU A 210 -19.89 -33.92 -34.57
C GLU A 210 -20.39 -35.21 -35.25
N ASP A 211 -21.12 -36.09 -34.55
CA ASP A 211 -21.59 -37.38 -35.10
C ASP A 211 -23.09 -37.42 -35.48
N ASP A 212 -23.85 -36.35 -35.28
CA ASP A 212 -25.24 -36.23 -35.74
C ASP A 212 -25.44 -34.83 -36.34
N ASP A 213 -25.39 -34.72 -37.67
CA ASP A 213 -26.25 -33.83 -38.47
C ASP A 213 -25.89 -33.98 -39.96
N ASP A 214 -26.54 -34.96 -40.60
CA ASP A 214 -26.86 -34.91 -42.03
C ASP A 214 -28.16 -34.11 -42.18
N ASP A 215 -28.16 -33.20 -43.16
CA ASP A 215 -29.30 -32.47 -43.75
C ASP A 215 -30.10 -31.49 -42.86
N ASP A 216 -29.81 -30.19 -42.96
CA ASP A 216 -30.47 -29.35 -43.98
C ASP A 216 -30.07 -27.87 -43.87
N VAL A 217 -29.89 -27.29 -45.05
CA VAL A 217 -29.51 -25.90 -45.31
C VAL A 217 -30.76 -25.01 -45.19
N ASP A 218 -30.70 -23.92 -44.42
CA ASP A 218 -31.18 -22.64 -44.96
C ASP A 218 -30.67 -21.39 -44.24
N ASP A 219 -30.41 -20.42 -45.10
CA ASP A 219 -29.79 -19.12 -44.97
C ASP A 219 -30.67 -18.13 -44.18
N MET A 220 -30.13 -17.36 -43.23
CA MET A 220 -30.30 -15.90 -43.23
C MET A 220 -29.46 -15.14 -42.19
N GLU A 221 -29.01 -13.99 -42.67
CA GLU A 221 -27.90 -13.16 -42.23
C GLU A 221 -28.27 -12.10 -41.16
N ALA A 222 -27.22 -11.66 -40.46
CA ALA A 222 -26.95 -10.31 -39.95
C ALA A 222 -27.67 -9.74 -38.69
N ARG A 223 -26.90 -9.80 -37.59
CA ARG A 223 -26.38 -8.69 -36.76
C ARG A 223 -27.36 -7.67 -36.15
N ALA A 224 -27.52 -7.77 -34.83
CA ALA A 224 -27.93 -6.68 -33.95
C ALA A 224 -26.70 -6.05 -33.26
N GLU A 225 -26.60 -4.72 -33.36
CA GLU A 225 -25.72 -3.85 -32.57
C GLU A 225 -26.14 -3.88 -31.10
N TYR A 226 -25.18 -4.07 -30.17
CA TYR A 226 -25.43 -3.86 -28.74
C TYR A 226 -24.85 -2.52 -28.29
N GLY A 227 -25.78 -1.65 -27.89
CA GLY A 227 -25.54 -0.40 -27.20
C GLY A 227 -25.21 -0.59 -25.71
N ILE A 228 -24.37 0.33 -25.27
CA ILE A 228 -23.96 0.69 -23.91
C ILE A 228 -25.14 0.84 -22.95
N ILE A 229 -25.07 0.25 -21.75
CA ILE A 229 -25.13 0.93 -20.43
C ILE A 229 -24.23 0.16 -19.44
#